data_AF-F2SDM7-F1
#
_entry.id   AF-F2SDM7-F1
#
_cell.length_a   1.000
_cell.length_b   1.000
_cell.length_c   1.000
_cell.angle_alpha   90.00
_cell.angle_beta   90.00
_cell.angle_gamma   90.00
#
_symmetry.space_group_name_H-M   'P 1'
#
loop_
_entity.id
_entity.type
_entity.pdbx_description
1 polymer ?
#
loop_
_entity_poly.entity_id
_entity_poly.type
_entity_poly.pdbx_seq_one_letter_code
_entity_poly.pdbx_strand_id
1 'polypeptide(L)'
;MDCRGVKKQSKTSIAIHSSHGIAHERYKYAVQFPMINPLSPSSAPTSHIQATTASFSKPLPNISFKMQFKAIALTAIAAITPFTAAVGHAIVENHCDNNAYLWSVGGSVGPQQTITPGHTYSEQFRYDPVSGGIALKITRVQNGIYNGSPQTIFAYTLTDTNTFYDLSDVFGDAFAGTSGLLVSTSNPDCPDIWWPNGVPPAGQKFTSACQRDADITLTLCAQPPK
;
A
#
# COMPACT_ATOMS: atom_id res chain seq x y z
N MET A 1 -29.21 67.30 16.50
CA MET A 1 -28.11 67.50 15.52
C MET A 1 -26.84 67.71 16.33
N ASP A 2 -25.67 67.10 16.13
CA ASP A 2 -25.11 66.18 15.15
C ASP A 2 -23.88 65.52 15.82
N CYS A 3 -23.49 64.33 15.36
CA CYS A 3 -22.58 63.38 15.96
C CYS A 3 -21.09 63.77 15.84
N ARG A 4 -20.32 63.46 16.89
CA ARG A 4 -18.85 63.53 16.94
C ARG A 4 -18.22 62.60 15.89
N GLY A 5 -17.52 63.19 14.92
CA GLY A 5 -16.63 62.49 13.99
C GLY A 5 -15.17 62.96 14.13
N VAL A 6 -14.25 62.12 13.65
CA VAL A 6 -12.79 62.30 13.49
C VAL A 6 -11.94 61.56 14.55
N LYS A 7 -11.59 60.30 14.23
CA LYS A 7 -10.34 59.67 14.66
C LYS A 7 -9.45 59.41 13.43
N LYS A 8 -8.16 59.69 13.64
CA LYS A 8 -7.01 59.64 12.72
C LYS A 8 -6.95 58.37 11.86
N GLN A 9 -6.56 58.56 10.59
CA GLN A 9 -6.02 57.54 9.71
C GLN A 9 -4.78 56.89 10.34
N SER A 10 -4.74 55.55 10.35
CA SER A 10 -3.51 54.77 10.53
C SER A 10 -3.34 53.89 9.30
N LYS A 11 -2.35 54.23 8.49
CA LYS A 11 -1.83 53.42 7.38
C LYS A 11 -1.05 52.26 8.01
N THR A 12 -1.50 51.02 7.83
CA THR A 12 -0.70 49.84 8.19
C THR A 12 -0.57 48.98 6.96
N SER A 13 0.64 48.99 6.38
CA SER A 13 1.06 48.10 5.29
C SER A 13 0.89 46.65 5.70
N ILE A 14 0.20 45.88 4.86
CA ILE A 14 0.19 44.43 4.90
C ILE A 14 1.54 43.97 4.31
N ALA A 15 2.42 43.47 5.18
CA ALA A 15 3.62 42.77 4.77
C ALA A 15 3.20 41.38 4.25
N ILE A 16 3.32 41.17 2.94
CA ILE A 16 3.22 39.85 2.31
C ILE A 16 4.49 39.10 2.70
N HIS A 17 4.39 38.22 3.69
CA HIS A 17 5.51 37.35 4.06
C HIS A 17 5.59 36.20 3.05
N SER A 18 6.74 36.18 2.37
CA SER A 18 7.13 35.25 1.31
C SER A 18 6.97 33.79 1.73
N SER A 19 6.12 33.05 1.02
CA SER A 19 5.88 31.61 1.17
C SER A 19 6.93 30.73 0.49
N HIS A 20 8.05 31.30 0.03
CA HIS A 20 9.09 30.58 -0.73
C HIS A 20 9.99 29.65 0.11
N GLY A 21 9.83 29.60 1.44
CA GLY A 21 10.73 28.83 2.33
C GLY A 21 10.22 27.47 2.81
N ILE A 22 8.91 27.17 2.72
CA ILE A 22 8.31 25.96 3.35
C ILE A 22 8.13 24.81 2.33
N ALA A 23 8.19 25.10 1.03
CA ALA A 23 7.99 24.10 -0.01
C ALA A 23 9.14 23.08 -0.13
N HIS A 24 10.36 23.44 0.28
CA HIS A 24 11.53 22.54 0.15
C HIS A 24 11.59 21.42 1.19
N GLU A 25 10.96 21.58 2.36
CA GLU A 25 10.99 20.55 3.42
C GLU A 25 9.99 19.41 3.16
N ARG A 26 8.90 19.68 2.41
CA ARG A 26 7.88 18.67 2.05
C ARG A 26 8.33 17.72 0.93
N TYR A 27 9.35 18.08 0.17
CA TYR A 27 9.87 17.27 -0.93
C TYR A 27 10.59 16.01 -0.48
N LYS A 28 11.05 15.93 0.78
CA LYS A 28 11.79 14.77 1.29
C LYS A 28 10.89 13.59 1.69
N TYR A 29 9.60 13.78 1.88
CA TYR A 29 8.73 12.72 2.43
C TYR A 29 7.79 12.07 1.43
N ALA A 30 7.56 12.69 0.27
CA ALA A 30 6.65 12.16 -0.75
C ALA A 30 7.31 11.18 -1.74
N VAL A 31 8.65 11.11 -1.76
CA VAL A 31 9.41 10.28 -2.72
C VAL A 31 10.60 9.54 -2.08
N GLN A 32 10.82 9.72 -0.77
CA GLN A 32 11.94 9.06 -0.08
C GLN A 32 11.42 7.96 0.84
N PHE A 33 10.96 6.86 0.25
CA PHE A 33 11.18 5.59 0.93
C PHE A 33 12.69 5.31 0.87
N PRO A 34 13.33 4.87 1.96
CA PRO A 34 14.72 4.45 1.89
C PRO A 34 14.80 3.32 0.87
N MET A 35 15.58 3.53 -0.19
CA MET A 35 16.09 2.41 -0.97
C MET A 35 16.82 1.49 0.01
N ILE A 36 16.16 0.41 0.41
CA ILE A 36 16.86 -0.77 0.88
C ILE A 36 17.68 -1.24 -0.31
N ASN A 37 18.98 -0.93 -0.28
CA ASN A 37 19.96 -1.52 -1.17
C ASN A 37 19.67 -3.02 -1.29
N PRO A 38 19.62 -3.59 -2.50
CA PRO A 38 19.68 -5.04 -2.62
C PRO A 38 21.00 -5.46 -1.97
N LEU A 39 20.89 -6.15 -0.84
CA LEU A 39 22.01 -6.88 -0.27
C LEU A 39 22.60 -7.72 -1.41
N SER A 40 23.89 -7.54 -1.65
CA SER A 40 24.67 -8.45 -2.49
C SER A 40 24.31 -9.89 -2.15
N PRO A 41 24.27 -10.80 -3.12
CA PRO A 41 24.06 -12.21 -2.84
C PRO A 41 25.23 -12.70 -1.99
N SER A 42 25.01 -12.79 -0.69
CA SER A 42 25.84 -13.56 0.21
C SER A 42 25.79 -14.99 -0.30
N SER A 43 26.96 -15.47 -0.71
CA SER A 43 27.21 -16.85 -1.10
C SER A 43 26.60 -17.80 -0.06
N ALA A 44 25.49 -18.43 -0.42
CA ALA A 44 25.00 -19.59 0.31
C ALA A 44 26.10 -20.65 0.31
N PRO A 45 26.44 -21.26 1.46
CA PRO A 45 27.36 -22.38 1.47
C PRO A 45 26.72 -23.51 0.68
N THR A 46 27.37 -23.88 -0.42
CA THR A 46 27.04 -25.06 -1.21
C THR A 46 27.32 -26.27 -0.32
N SER A 47 26.28 -26.77 0.36
CA SER A 47 26.35 -28.06 1.04
C SER A 47 26.45 -29.14 -0.03
N HIS A 48 27.68 -29.44 -0.46
CA HIS A 48 27.99 -30.67 -1.17
C HIS A 48 27.71 -31.84 -0.21
N ILE A 49 26.55 -32.49 -0.39
CA ILE A 49 26.34 -33.84 0.16
C ILE A 49 27.29 -34.75 -0.62
N GLN A 50 28.47 -34.96 -0.05
CA GLN A 50 29.45 -35.90 -0.56
C GLN A 50 28.98 -37.28 -0.14
N ALA A 51 28.45 -38.05 -1.10
CA ALA A 51 28.10 -39.45 -0.89
C ALA A 51 29.39 -40.24 -0.64
N THR A 52 29.76 -40.44 0.63
CA THR A 52 30.80 -41.38 1.01
C THR A 52 30.28 -42.80 0.81
N THR A 53 30.64 -43.41 -0.31
CA THR A 53 30.48 -44.84 -0.54
C THR A 53 31.47 -45.60 0.35
N ALA A 54 31.01 -46.08 1.50
CA ALA A 54 31.74 -47.08 2.28
C ALA A 54 31.57 -48.45 1.61
N SER A 55 32.62 -48.93 0.94
CA SER A 55 32.70 -50.33 0.48
C SER A 55 32.97 -51.23 1.68
N PHE A 56 31.97 -52.00 2.11
CA PHE A 56 32.12 -53.04 3.11
C PHE A 56 31.98 -54.40 2.42
N SER A 57 33.08 -54.91 1.87
CA SER A 57 33.15 -56.26 1.33
C SER A 57 33.38 -57.27 2.46
N LYS A 58 32.31 -57.93 2.91
CA LYS A 58 32.41 -59.24 3.57
C LYS A 58 31.48 -60.23 2.87
N PRO A 59 31.96 -61.42 2.49
CA PRO A 59 31.10 -62.44 1.93
C PRO A 59 30.34 -63.15 3.06
N LEU A 60 29.02 -63.23 2.95
CA LEU A 60 28.17 -64.10 3.76
C LEU A 60 27.72 -65.30 2.92
N PRO A 61 27.53 -66.48 3.56
CA PRO A 61 27.35 -67.73 2.86
C PRO A 61 25.99 -67.85 2.18
N ASN A 62 25.99 -68.65 1.12
CA ASN A 62 24.90 -68.85 0.20
C ASN A 62 23.78 -69.68 0.86
N ILE A 63 22.71 -69.01 1.31
CA ILE A 63 21.50 -69.69 1.78
C ILE A 63 20.41 -69.50 0.72
N SER A 64 20.18 -70.58 -0.04
CA SER A 64 19.09 -70.66 -1.02
C SER A 64 17.74 -70.69 -0.31
N PHE A 65 17.11 -69.52 -0.17
CA PHE A 65 15.69 -69.41 0.17
C PHE A 65 14.89 -69.08 -1.09
N LYS A 66 14.20 -70.08 -1.65
CA LYS A 66 13.12 -69.83 -2.61
C LYS A 66 11.97 -69.17 -1.85
N MET A 67 11.80 -67.86 -2.01
CA MET A 67 10.56 -67.19 -1.62
C MET A 67 10.28 -66.04 -2.60
N GLN A 68 9.22 -66.21 -3.39
CA GLN A 68 8.71 -65.19 -4.30
C GLN A 68 8.04 -64.09 -3.46
N PHE A 69 8.73 -62.99 -3.23
CA PHE A 69 8.13 -61.77 -2.68
C PHE A 69 7.87 -60.79 -3.82
N LYS A 70 6.61 -60.69 -4.26
CA LYS A 70 6.12 -59.56 -5.04
C LYS A 70 6.14 -58.32 -4.14
N ALA A 71 7.23 -57.57 -4.14
CA ALA A 71 7.28 -56.26 -3.50
C ALA A 71 6.56 -55.24 -4.39
N ILE A 72 5.29 -54.97 -4.08
CA ILE A 72 4.61 -53.79 -4.61
C ILE A 72 5.11 -52.60 -3.77
N ALA A 73 6.12 -51.90 -4.28
CA ALA A 73 6.57 -50.63 -3.71
C ALA A 73 5.54 -49.54 -4.06
N LEU A 74 4.61 -49.25 -3.14
CA LEU A 74 3.81 -48.02 -3.21
C LEU A 74 4.71 -46.84 -2.81
N THR A 75 5.32 -46.18 -3.79
CA THR A 75 5.93 -44.86 -3.60
C THR A 75 4.81 -43.83 -3.43
N ALA A 76 4.49 -43.46 -2.19
CA ALA A 76 3.63 -42.33 -1.91
C ALA A 76 4.39 -41.04 -2.27
N ILE A 77 4.08 -40.46 -3.44
CA ILE A 77 4.52 -39.11 -3.81
C ILE A 77 3.65 -38.15 -2.99
N ALA A 78 4.20 -37.61 -1.89
CA ALA A 78 3.58 -36.49 -1.21
C ALA A 78 3.62 -35.29 -2.17
N ALA A 79 2.46 -34.89 -2.71
CA ALA A 79 2.35 -33.71 -3.54
C ALA A 79 2.67 -32.47 -2.69
N ILE A 80 3.82 -31.85 -2.93
CA ILE A 80 4.15 -30.53 -2.36
C ILE A 80 3.32 -29.51 -3.14
N THR A 81 2.09 -29.23 -2.67
CA THR A 81 1.31 -28.12 -3.19
C THR A 81 2.01 -26.82 -2.79
N PRO A 82 2.37 -25.92 -3.72
CA PRO A 82 2.90 -24.62 -3.34
C PRO A 82 1.84 -23.87 -2.52
N PHE A 83 2.21 -23.44 -1.32
CA PHE A 83 1.38 -22.53 -0.52
C PHE A 83 1.41 -21.17 -1.22
N THR A 84 0.35 -20.84 -1.97
CA THR A 84 0.13 -19.46 -2.40
C THR A 84 -0.26 -18.66 -1.16
N ALA A 85 0.62 -17.79 -0.66
CA ALA A 85 0.28 -16.89 0.43
C ALA A 85 -0.94 -16.04 -0.01
N ALA A 86 -1.96 -15.95 0.85
CA ALA A 86 -3.10 -15.10 0.60
C ALA A 86 -2.64 -13.63 0.49
N VAL A 87 -3.26 -12.89 -0.42
CA VAL A 87 -2.97 -11.47 -0.66
C VAL A 87 -4.31 -10.74 -0.69
N GLY A 88 -4.43 -9.73 0.17
CA GLY A 88 -5.62 -8.88 0.27
C GLY A 88 -5.74 -7.87 -0.87
N HIS A 89 -6.68 -6.96 -0.73
CA HIS A 89 -7.04 -5.98 -1.74
C HIS A 89 -6.91 -4.55 -1.24
N ALA A 90 -6.54 -3.65 -2.16
CA ALA A 90 -6.76 -2.23 -2.03
C ALA A 90 -8.16 -1.90 -2.52
N ILE A 91 -9.00 -1.37 -1.64
CA ILE A 91 -10.41 -1.09 -1.91
C ILE A 91 -10.66 0.41 -1.76
N VAL A 92 -11.46 0.98 -2.66
CA VAL A 92 -11.93 2.38 -2.55
C VAL A 92 -13.44 2.41 -2.69
N GLU A 93 -14.11 2.82 -1.62
CA GLU A 93 -15.56 2.95 -1.55
C GLU A 93 -15.95 4.42 -1.67
N ASN A 94 -16.86 4.75 -2.59
CA ASN A 94 -17.33 6.11 -2.76
C ASN A 94 -18.66 6.35 -2.03
N HIS A 95 -18.60 6.89 -0.81
CA HIS A 95 -19.80 7.30 -0.07
C HIS A 95 -20.13 8.79 -0.30
N CYS A 96 -19.50 9.45 -1.27
CA CYS A 96 -19.85 10.81 -1.66
C CYS A 96 -21.05 10.83 -2.61
N ASP A 97 -21.73 11.97 -2.70
CA ASP A 97 -22.88 12.16 -3.61
C ASP A 97 -22.51 12.30 -5.10
N ASN A 98 -21.22 12.37 -5.42
CA ASN A 98 -20.71 12.59 -6.77
C ASN A 98 -19.67 11.53 -7.15
N ASN A 99 -19.43 11.35 -8.45
CA ASN A 99 -18.40 10.45 -8.96
C ASN A 99 -17.00 10.81 -8.42
N ALA A 100 -16.21 9.78 -8.13
CA ALA A 100 -14.77 9.87 -7.98
C ALA A 100 -14.09 9.24 -9.19
N TYR A 101 -12.92 9.75 -9.56
CA TYR A 101 -12.12 9.24 -10.67
C TYR A 101 -10.78 8.78 -10.13
N LEU A 102 -10.45 7.51 -10.40
CA LEU A 102 -9.31 6.80 -9.83
C LEU A 102 -8.36 6.31 -10.93
N TRP A 103 -7.06 6.35 -10.65
CA TRP A 103 -6.03 5.69 -11.43
C TRP A 103 -5.14 4.86 -10.51
N SER A 104 -4.91 3.59 -10.88
CA SER A 104 -3.89 2.75 -10.25
C SER A 104 -2.53 3.04 -10.92
N VAL A 105 -1.59 3.59 -10.16
CA VAL A 105 -0.31 4.09 -10.68
C VAL A 105 0.86 3.36 -10.03
N GLY A 106 1.60 2.60 -10.83
CA GLY A 106 2.88 1.99 -10.48
C GLY A 106 4.00 2.52 -11.38
N GLY A 107 4.77 1.63 -12.01
CA GLY A 107 5.71 1.99 -13.08
C GLY A 107 5.05 2.59 -14.33
N SER A 108 3.72 2.47 -14.43
CA SER A 108 2.89 3.12 -15.46
C SER A 108 1.55 3.55 -14.85
N VAL A 109 0.86 4.45 -15.54
CA VAL A 109 -0.49 4.90 -15.17
C VAL A 109 -1.52 3.98 -15.81
N GLY A 110 -2.35 3.32 -15.00
CA GLY A 110 -3.47 2.51 -15.48
C GLY A 110 -4.62 3.34 -16.09
N PRO A 111 -5.66 2.69 -16.64
CA PRO A 111 -6.83 3.39 -17.18
C PRO A 111 -7.64 4.08 -16.07
N GLN A 112 -8.28 5.20 -16.39
CA GLN A 112 -9.21 5.87 -15.47
C GLN A 112 -10.37 4.94 -15.11
N GLN A 113 -10.63 4.80 -13.82
CA GLN A 113 -11.82 4.17 -13.26
C GLN A 113 -12.76 5.25 -12.74
N THR A 114 -14.05 5.13 -13.06
CA THR A 114 -15.09 5.99 -12.49
C THR A 114 -15.80 5.22 -11.39
N ILE A 115 -15.76 5.74 -10.16
CA ILE A 115 -16.45 5.18 -9.01
C ILE A 115 -17.69 6.04 -8.76
N THR A 116 -18.85 5.54 -9.18
CA THR A 116 -20.14 6.21 -8.96
C THR A 116 -20.53 6.19 -7.47
N PRO A 117 -21.42 7.08 -7.01
CA PRO A 117 -21.91 7.09 -5.63
C PRO A 117 -22.42 5.72 -5.18
N GLY A 118 -21.98 5.25 -4.01
CA GLY A 118 -22.36 3.95 -3.45
C GLY A 118 -21.67 2.74 -4.08
N HIS A 119 -20.71 2.95 -4.99
CA HIS A 119 -19.95 1.88 -5.63
C HIS A 119 -18.50 1.84 -5.14
N THR A 120 -17.83 0.76 -5.54
CA THR A 120 -16.50 0.38 -5.06
C THR A 120 -15.57 0.06 -6.22
N TYR A 121 -14.32 0.49 -6.10
CA TYR A 121 -13.20 -0.03 -6.86
C TYR A 121 -12.38 -0.99 -5.99
N SER A 122 -11.84 -2.06 -6.57
CA SER A 122 -10.95 -2.99 -5.87
C SER A 122 -9.87 -3.51 -6.82
N GLU A 123 -8.65 -3.62 -6.32
CA GLU A 123 -7.57 -4.39 -6.94
C GLU A 123 -6.84 -5.23 -5.88
N GLN A 124 -6.40 -6.43 -6.24
CA GLN A 124 -5.54 -7.21 -5.38
C GLN A 124 -4.19 -6.49 -5.23
N PHE A 125 -3.60 -6.50 -4.03
CA PHE A 125 -2.28 -5.92 -3.86
C PHE A 125 -1.26 -6.60 -4.77
N ARG A 126 -0.41 -5.78 -5.38
CA ARG A 126 0.73 -6.25 -6.17
C ARG A 126 1.99 -5.45 -5.82
N TYR A 127 3.13 -6.10 -5.96
CA TYR A 127 4.40 -5.42 -5.99
C TYR A 127 4.66 -4.91 -7.41
N ASP A 128 5.07 -3.64 -7.53
CA ASP A 128 5.54 -3.07 -8.79
C ASP A 128 7.06 -2.90 -8.73
N PRO A 129 7.84 -3.54 -9.62
CA PRO A 129 9.29 -3.52 -9.55
C PRO A 129 9.92 -2.19 -9.97
N VAL A 130 9.16 -1.26 -10.57
CA VAL A 130 9.66 0.03 -11.03
C VAL A 130 9.44 1.10 -9.97
N SER A 131 8.24 1.17 -9.40
CA SER A 131 7.88 2.15 -8.36
C SER A 131 8.07 1.62 -6.94
N GLY A 132 8.18 0.31 -6.74
CA GLY A 132 8.28 -0.34 -5.44
C GLY A 132 6.92 -0.52 -4.72
N GLY A 133 5.86 0.13 -5.21
CA GLY A 133 4.52 0.11 -4.66
C GLY A 133 3.53 0.78 -5.61
N ILE A 134 2.28 0.90 -5.20
CA ILE A 134 1.19 1.41 -6.03
C ILE A 134 0.53 2.60 -5.35
N ALA A 135 0.23 3.63 -6.14
CA ALA A 135 -0.52 4.80 -5.73
C ALA A 135 -1.88 4.81 -6.43
N LEU A 136 -2.97 4.61 -5.68
CA LEU A 136 -4.32 4.87 -6.14
C LEU A 136 -4.58 6.37 -6.05
N LYS A 137 -4.48 7.07 -7.19
CA LYS A 137 -4.68 8.52 -7.28
C LYS A 137 -6.14 8.81 -7.55
N ILE A 138 -6.77 9.61 -6.71
CA ILE A 138 -8.22 9.82 -6.69
C ILE A 138 -8.52 11.30 -6.77
N THR A 139 -9.43 11.68 -7.66
CA THR A 139 -9.85 13.06 -7.89
C THR A 139 -11.37 13.15 -8.00
N ARG A 140 -11.92 14.36 -7.82
CA ARG A 140 -13.34 14.66 -8.04
C ARG A 140 -13.65 15.20 -9.44
N VAL A 141 -12.62 15.37 -10.26
CA VAL A 141 -12.71 15.95 -11.62
C VAL A 141 -12.24 14.90 -12.60
N GLN A 142 -13.03 14.64 -13.64
CA GLN A 142 -12.65 13.69 -14.68
C GLN A 142 -11.33 14.11 -15.34
N ASN A 143 -10.43 13.16 -15.60
CA ASN A 143 -9.06 13.40 -16.06
C ASN A 143 -8.21 14.28 -15.11
N GLY A 144 -8.56 14.32 -13.82
CA GLY A 144 -7.96 15.20 -12.82
C GLY A 144 -6.44 15.10 -12.68
N ILE A 145 -5.87 13.91 -12.85
CA ILE A 145 -4.40 13.71 -12.75
C ILE A 145 -3.62 14.39 -13.88
N TYR A 146 -4.29 14.85 -14.95
CA TYR A 146 -3.68 15.46 -16.13
C TYR A 146 -3.97 16.97 -16.28
N ASN A 147 -4.81 17.54 -15.43
CA ASN A 147 -5.25 18.94 -15.57
C ASN A 147 -4.95 19.82 -14.34
N GLY A 148 -4.14 19.32 -13.41
CA GLY A 148 -3.77 20.04 -12.18
C GLY A 148 -4.87 20.03 -11.10
N SER A 149 -5.88 19.18 -11.22
CA SER A 149 -6.87 19.02 -10.16
C SER A 149 -6.23 18.43 -8.89
N PRO A 150 -6.72 18.83 -7.70
CA PRO A 150 -6.34 18.22 -6.43
C PRO A 150 -6.49 16.69 -6.43
N GLN A 151 -5.63 15.99 -5.67
CA GLN A 151 -5.59 14.54 -5.64
C GLN A 151 -5.42 14.04 -4.21
N THR A 152 -6.25 13.09 -3.81
CA THR A 152 -5.94 12.20 -2.68
C THR A 152 -5.27 10.96 -3.23
N ILE A 153 -4.18 10.55 -2.60
CA ILE A 153 -3.41 9.37 -2.96
C ILE A 153 -3.59 8.36 -1.83
N PHE A 154 -4.10 7.18 -2.15
CA PHE A 154 -4.06 6.01 -1.29
C PHE A 154 -2.98 5.07 -1.81
N ALA A 155 -1.84 5.04 -1.13
CA ALA A 155 -0.69 4.26 -1.56
C ALA A 155 -0.57 2.98 -0.76
N TYR A 156 -0.03 1.94 -1.40
CA TYR A 156 0.35 0.72 -0.73
C TYR A 156 1.65 0.12 -1.27
N THR A 157 2.35 -0.62 -0.42
CA THR A 157 3.54 -1.42 -0.78
C THR A 157 3.38 -2.83 -0.22
N LEU A 158 3.37 -3.82 -1.12
CA LEU A 158 3.28 -5.23 -0.76
C LEU A 158 4.68 -5.81 -0.53
N THR A 159 4.86 -6.52 0.57
CA THR A 159 6.08 -7.30 0.90
C THR A 159 5.73 -8.77 1.12
N ASP A 160 6.73 -9.58 1.47
CA ASP A 160 6.53 -11.00 1.73
C ASP A 160 5.61 -11.30 2.92
N THR A 161 5.51 -10.38 3.89
CA THR A 161 4.73 -10.58 5.11
C THR A 161 3.63 -9.54 5.29
N ASN A 162 3.88 -8.30 4.88
CA ASN A 162 3.03 -7.15 5.21
C ASN A 162 2.63 -6.35 3.97
N THR A 163 1.53 -5.62 4.11
CA THR A 163 1.19 -4.49 3.25
C THR A 163 1.35 -3.20 4.06
N PHE A 164 2.18 -2.29 3.57
CA PHE A 164 2.28 -0.92 4.08
C PHE A 164 1.31 -0.04 3.32
N TYR A 165 0.71 0.95 3.98
CA TYR A 165 -0.28 1.84 3.38
C TYR A 165 -0.25 3.23 3.98
N ASP A 166 -0.60 4.24 3.16
CA ASP A 166 -0.67 5.64 3.57
C ASP A 166 -1.69 6.44 2.77
N LEU A 167 -2.03 7.63 3.31
CA LEU A 167 -2.74 8.69 2.58
C LEU A 167 -1.83 9.89 2.35
N SER A 168 -1.97 10.52 1.18
CA SER A 168 -1.25 11.74 0.82
C SER A 168 -2.11 12.69 -0.03
N ASP A 169 -1.90 13.99 0.15
CA ASP A 169 -2.55 15.10 -0.56
C ASP A 169 -1.52 16.05 -1.19
N VAL A 170 -0.33 15.54 -1.54
CA VAL A 170 0.79 16.35 -2.04
C VAL A 170 0.45 17.17 -3.30
N PHE A 171 -0.63 16.82 -4.01
CA PHE A 171 -1.16 17.55 -5.16
C PHE A 171 -2.40 18.41 -4.83
N GLY A 172 -2.68 18.63 -3.55
CA GLY A 172 -3.80 19.41 -3.02
C GLY A 172 -4.98 18.56 -2.52
N ASP A 173 -5.88 19.22 -1.79
CA ASP A 173 -6.89 18.59 -0.96
C ASP A 173 -8.18 18.24 -1.74
N ALA A 174 -8.19 17.11 -2.45
CA ALA A 174 -9.32 16.73 -3.32
C ALA A 174 -10.67 16.61 -2.58
N PHE A 175 -10.65 16.18 -1.33
CA PHE A 175 -11.85 15.92 -0.53
C PHE A 175 -12.02 16.90 0.65
N ALA A 176 -11.34 18.05 0.62
CA ALA A 176 -11.54 19.09 1.63
C ALA A 176 -13.02 19.47 1.76
N GLY A 177 -13.49 19.54 3.00
CA GLY A 177 -14.88 19.90 3.34
C GLY A 177 -15.89 18.76 3.22
N THR A 178 -15.45 17.54 2.91
CA THR A 178 -16.29 16.34 3.05
C THR A 178 -16.38 15.91 4.51
N SER A 179 -17.18 14.89 4.85
CA SER A 179 -17.25 14.38 6.23
C SER A 179 -15.93 13.76 6.72
N GLY A 180 -15.14 13.20 5.80
CA GLY A 180 -13.81 12.68 6.07
C GLY A 180 -13.37 11.57 5.13
N LEU A 181 -12.12 11.14 5.30
CA LEU A 181 -11.56 9.96 4.63
C LEU A 181 -11.09 8.99 5.70
N LEU A 182 -11.52 7.73 5.59
CA LEU A 182 -11.15 6.66 6.51
C LEU A 182 -10.45 5.55 5.72
N VAL A 183 -9.22 5.21 6.10
CA VAL A 183 -8.62 3.94 5.73
C VAL A 183 -8.84 2.97 6.88
N SER A 184 -9.60 1.92 6.63
CA SER A 184 -9.82 0.81 7.57
C SER A 184 -9.26 -0.49 7.02
N THR A 185 -9.14 -1.50 7.87
CA THR A 185 -8.62 -2.81 7.48
C THR A 185 -9.57 -3.93 7.88
N SER A 186 -9.53 -5.05 7.15
CA SER A 186 -10.32 -6.24 7.51
C SER A 186 -9.78 -6.96 8.76
N ASN A 187 -8.57 -6.64 9.20
CA ASN A 187 -8.00 -7.12 10.45
C ASN A 187 -8.04 -6.02 11.53
N PRO A 188 -8.88 -6.14 12.58
CA PRO A 188 -9.04 -5.09 13.58
C PRO A 188 -7.79 -4.78 14.41
N ASP A 189 -6.75 -5.64 14.38
CA ASP A 189 -5.47 -5.37 15.04
C ASP A 189 -4.60 -4.37 14.27
N CYS A 190 -4.94 -4.06 13.02
CA CYS A 190 -4.20 -3.14 12.18
C CYS A 190 -4.71 -1.70 12.33
N PRO A 191 -3.81 -0.69 12.27
CA PRO A 191 -4.17 0.70 12.57
C PRO A 191 -4.91 1.40 11.43
N ASP A 192 -6.04 2.02 11.73
CA ASP A 192 -6.77 2.87 10.78
C ASP A 192 -6.06 4.21 10.53
N ILE A 193 -6.38 4.86 9.40
CA ILE A 193 -5.98 6.24 9.11
C ILE A 193 -7.25 7.09 8.97
N TRP A 194 -7.38 8.14 9.77
CA TRP A 194 -8.53 9.04 9.74
C TRP A 194 -8.14 10.47 9.40
N TRP A 195 -8.69 10.98 8.30
CA TRP A 195 -8.55 12.37 7.86
C TRP A 195 -9.87 13.11 8.03
N PRO A 196 -10.09 13.79 9.18
CA PRO A 196 -11.31 14.54 9.41
C PRO A 196 -11.43 15.68 8.38
N ASN A 197 -12.66 15.93 7.92
CA ASN A 197 -12.94 16.94 6.89
C ASN A 197 -12.23 16.71 5.54
N GLY A 198 -11.72 15.49 5.32
CA GLY A 198 -11.05 15.04 4.10
C GLY A 198 -9.66 15.62 3.88
N VAL A 199 -8.99 16.05 4.95
CA VAL A 199 -7.63 16.61 4.94
C VAL A 199 -6.76 15.98 6.04
N PRO A 200 -5.43 15.94 5.86
CA PRO A 200 -4.53 15.36 6.85
C PRO A 200 -4.59 16.12 8.17
N PRO A 201 -4.73 15.42 9.31
CA PRO A 201 -4.61 16.05 10.61
C PRO A 201 -3.16 16.50 10.87
N ALA A 202 -3.00 17.62 11.58
CA ALA A 202 -1.67 18.15 11.90
C ALA A 202 -0.85 17.18 12.76
N GLY A 203 0.40 16.96 12.38
CA GLY A 203 1.39 16.24 13.21
C GLY A 203 1.24 14.72 13.27
N GLN A 204 0.45 14.09 12.38
CA GLN A 204 0.28 12.63 12.37
C GLN A 204 1.31 11.89 11.50
N LYS A 205 1.55 10.62 11.84
CA LYS A 205 2.25 9.68 10.96
C LYS A 205 1.32 9.27 9.83
N PHE A 206 1.86 9.21 8.61
CA PHE A 206 1.07 8.98 7.41
C PHE A 206 1.04 7.52 6.97
N THR A 207 1.96 6.68 7.46
CA THR A 207 2.11 5.29 7.03
C THR A 207 1.82 4.30 8.14
N SER A 208 1.02 3.29 7.80
CA SER A 208 0.60 2.16 8.62
C SER A 208 0.98 0.84 7.95
N ALA A 209 0.86 -0.28 8.66
CA ALA A 209 1.16 -1.61 8.14
C ALA A 209 0.16 -2.64 8.68
N CYS A 210 -0.16 -3.63 7.85
CA CYS A 210 -1.01 -4.75 8.19
C CYS A 210 -0.45 -6.04 7.57
N GLN A 211 -0.96 -7.21 7.98
CA GLN A 211 -0.66 -8.47 7.30
C GLN A 211 -1.04 -8.38 5.82
N ARG A 212 -0.26 -9.07 4.97
CA ARG A 212 -0.44 -9.02 3.51
C ARG A 212 -1.79 -9.54 2.99
N ASP A 213 -2.48 -10.35 3.78
CA ASP A 213 -3.76 -10.99 3.45
C ASP A 213 -4.98 -10.19 3.93
N ALA A 214 -4.78 -9.14 4.72
CA ALA A 214 -5.85 -8.24 5.13
C ALA A 214 -6.22 -7.27 3.98
N ASP A 215 -7.50 -7.05 3.76
CA ASP A 215 -7.98 -6.01 2.85
C ASP A 215 -7.83 -4.64 3.53
N ILE A 216 -7.51 -3.62 2.74
CA ILE A 216 -7.38 -2.22 3.19
C ILE A 216 -8.31 -1.37 2.35
N THR A 217 -9.27 -0.72 3.02
CA THR A 217 -10.35 0.03 2.39
C THR A 217 -10.23 1.51 2.69
N LEU A 218 -10.11 2.34 1.66
CA LEU A 218 -10.36 3.77 1.74
C LEU A 218 -11.84 4.06 1.48
N THR A 219 -12.55 4.51 2.50
CA THR A 219 -13.91 5.04 2.37
C THR A 219 -13.87 6.55 2.18
N LEU A 220 -14.32 7.01 1.01
CA LEU A 220 -14.46 8.43 0.66
C LEU A 220 -15.74 9.01 1.26
N CYS A 221 -15.70 10.24 1.78
CA CYS A 221 -16.84 10.84 2.49
C CYS A 221 -17.34 9.96 3.65
N ALA A 222 -16.41 9.34 4.37
CA ALA A 222 -16.71 8.52 5.54
C ALA A 222 -17.27 9.36 6.68
N GLN A 223 -18.12 8.76 7.50
CA GLN A 223 -18.51 9.33 8.79
C GLN A 223 -17.38 9.13 9.80
N PRO A 224 -17.31 9.95 10.86
CA PRO A 224 -16.33 9.74 11.92
C PRO A 224 -16.43 8.31 12.47
N PRO A 225 -15.31 7.59 12.65
CA PRO A 225 -15.32 6.31 13.33
C PRO A 225 -15.86 6.48 14.76
N LYS A 226 -16.61 5.47 15.23
CA LYS A 226 -17.27 5.48 16.54
C LYS A 226 -16.30 5.24 17.69
#